data_AF-A0A0F9M0C8-F1
#
_entry.id   AF-A0A0F9M0C8-F1
#
_cell.length_a   1.000
_cell.length_b   1.000
_cell.length_c   1.000
_cell.angle_alpha   90.00
_cell.angle_beta   90.00
_cell.angle_gamma   90.00
#
_symmetry.space_group_name_H-M   'P 1'
#
loop_
_entity.id
_entity.type
_entity.pdbx_description
1 polymer ?
#
loop_
_entity_poly.entity_id
_entity_poly.type
_entity_poly.pdbx_seq_one_letter_code
_entity_poly.pdbx_strand_id
1 'polypeptide(L)' 'MVTRKLYKTGHCIVVALPSYMLAACSLEPGDTVRLTIHASSSAIAIQKHDPLRPTKKRPRRKRSS' A
#
# COMPACT_ATOMS: atom_id res chain seq x y z
N MET A 1 -8.68 -11.42 16.53
CA MET A 1 -7.48 -10.54 16.53
C MET A 1 -6.27 -11.43 16.24
N VAL A 2 -5.54 -11.21 15.14
CA VAL A 2 -4.36 -12.04 14.79
C VAL A 2 -3.13 -11.37 15.37
N THR A 3 -2.46 -12.01 16.33
CA THR A 3 -1.20 -11.52 16.91
C THR A 3 -0.08 -11.67 15.88
N ARG A 4 0.58 -10.57 15.50
CA ARG A 4 1.74 -10.60 14.58
C ARG A 4 3.00 -10.13 15.28
N LYS A 5 4.12 -10.79 14.99
CA LYS A 5 5.44 -10.42 15.50
C LYS A 5 6.04 -9.31 14.63
N LEU A 6 6.57 -8.29 15.27
CA LEU A 6 7.39 -7.26 14.65
C LEU A 6 8.85 -7.67 14.75
N TYR A 7 9.60 -7.51 13.66
CA TYR A 7 11.03 -7.78 13.60
C TYR A 7 11.75 -6.48 13.26
N LYS A 8 12.94 -6.27 13.82
CA LYS A 8 13.82 -5.16 13.43
C LYS A 8 14.93 -5.70 12.53
N THR A 9 15.03 -5.18 11.32
CA THR A 9 16.10 -5.52 10.36
C THR A 9 16.89 -4.25 10.05
N GLY A 10 18.05 -4.09 10.70
CA GLY A 10 18.83 -2.85 10.63
C GLY A 10 18.04 -1.65 11.15
N HIS A 11 17.81 -0.65 10.28
CA HIS A 11 16.99 0.53 10.56
C HIS A 11 15.51 0.37 10.19
N CYS A 12 15.10 -0.81 9.72
CA CYS A 12 13.73 -1.08 9.28
C CYS A 12 12.95 -1.89 10.33
N ILE A 13 11.65 -1.64 10.44
CA ILE A 13 10.69 -2.52 11.13
C ILE A 13 9.98 -3.35 10.07
N VAL A 14 9.98 -4.67 10.25
CA VAL A 14 9.39 -5.63 9.33
C VAL A 14 8.28 -6.40 10.00
N VAL A 15 7.17 -6.56 9.28
CA VAL A 15 6.03 -7.38 9.71
C VAL A 15 5.93 -8.56 8.75
N ALA A 16 6.07 -9.78 9.28
CA ALA A 16 5.81 -10.97 8.50
C ALA A 16 4.30 -11.13 8.29
N LEU A 17 3.88 -11.19 7.03
CA LEU A 17 2.51 -11.49 6.65
C LEU A 17 2.39 -12.98 6.30
N PRO A 18 1.42 -13.72 6.87
CA PRO A 18 1.16 -15.09 6.45
C PRO A 18 0.80 -15.17 4.96
N SER A 19 1.16 -16.27 4.30
CA SER A 19 0.89 -16.48 2.86
C SER A 19 -0.59 -16.36 2.49
N TYR A 20 -1.49 -16.86 3.34
CA TYR A 20 -2.94 -16.75 3.11
C TYR A 20 -3.42 -15.29 3.06
N MET A 21 -2.75 -14.37 3.75
CA MET A 21 -3.09 -12.94 3.73
C MET A 21 -2.56 -12.24 2.48
N LEU A 22 -1.38 -12.64 2.02
CA LEU A 22 -0.85 -12.18 0.74
C LEU A 22 -1.79 -12.59 -0.39
N ALA A 23 -2.22 -13.87 -0.41
CA ALA A 23 -3.19 -14.37 -1.36
C ALA A 23 -4.54 -13.63 -1.28
N ALA A 24 -5.08 -13.43 -0.07
CA ALA A 24 -6.34 -12.72 0.13
C ALA A 24 -6.30 -11.25 -0.36
N CYS A 25 -5.13 -10.61 -0.30
CA CYS A 25 -4.92 -9.25 -0.80
C CYS A 25 -4.34 -9.20 -2.23
N SER A 26 -4.18 -10.34 -2.89
CA SER A 26 -3.54 -10.48 -4.21
C SER A 26 -2.16 -9.81 -4.27
N LEU A 27 -1.37 -9.93 -3.22
CA LEU A 27 -0.03 -9.36 -3.08
C LEU A 27 1.04 -10.41 -3.36
N GLU A 28 2.02 -10.06 -4.18
CA GLU A 28 3.21 -10.87 -4.45
C GLU A 28 4.49 -10.19 -3.93
N PRO A 29 5.57 -10.94 -3.66
CA PRO A 29 6.86 -10.35 -3.33
C PRO A 29 7.32 -9.37 -4.41
N GLY A 30 7.64 -8.13 -4.01
CA GLY A 30 8.01 -7.05 -4.93
C GLY A 30 6.86 -6.11 -5.31
N ASP A 31 5.61 -6.45 -4.98
CA ASP A 31 4.49 -5.52 -5.14
C ASP A 31 4.69 -4.28 -4.26
N THR A 32 4.37 -3.12 -4.83
CA THR A 32 4.28 -1.88 -4.04
C THR A 32 2.93 -1.86 -3.32
N VAL A 33 2.94 -1.42 -2.06
CA VAL A 33 1.73 -1.30 -1.24
C VAL A 33 1.59 0.10 -0.67
N ARG A 34 0.34 0.53 -0.47
CA ARG A 34 0.02 1.74 0.26
C ARG A 34 -0.28 1.38 1.71
N LEU A 35 0.42 2.04 2.64
CA LEU A 35 0.17 1.95 4.07
C LEU A 35 -0.63 3.17 4.52
N THR A 36 -1.72 2.96 5.24
CA THR A 36 -2.56 4.03 5.81
C THR A 36 -2.76 3.80 7.30
N ILE A 37 -2.48 4.82 8.12
CA ILE A 37 -2.67 4.78 9.57
C ILE A 37 -4.06 5.36 9.89
N HIS A 38 -4.94 4.53 10.42
CA HIS A 38 -6.27 4.94 10.89
C HIS A 38 -6.18 5.40 12.34
N ALA A 39 -6.13 6.72 12.56
CA ALA A 39 -5.98 7.32 13.89
C ALA A 39 -7.14 6.97 14.86
N SER A 40 -8.35 6.77 14.34
CA SER A 40 -9.54 6.44 15.16
C SER A 40 -9.51 5.02 15.75
N SER A 41 -8.74 4.11 15.14
CA SER A 41 -8.71 2.69 15.53
C SER A 41 -7.30 2.18 15.81
N SER A 42 -6.29 3.06 15.78
CA SER A 42 -4.86 2.72 15.89
C SER A 42 -4.44 1.57 14.97
N ALA A 43 -5.11 1.43 13.82
CA ALA A 43 -4.91 0.33 12.89
C ALA A 43 -4.09 0.79 11.68
N ILE A 44 -3.28 -0.11 11.13
CA ILE A 44 -2.56 0.12 9.86
C ILE A 44 -3.25 -0.71 8.78
N ALA A 45 -3.81 -0.03 7.79
CA ALA A 45 -4.36 -0.67 6.60
C ALA A 45 -3.26 -0.81 5.54
N ILE A 46 -3.19 -1.99 4.92
CA ILE A 46 -2.28 -2.33 3.83
C ILE A 46 -3.14 -2.56 2.59
N GLN A 47 -2.86 -1.87 1.50
CA GLN A 47 -3.59 -2.00 0.24
C GLN A 47 -2.60 -2.18 -0.91
N LYS A 48 -2.92 -3.05 -1.86
CA LYS A 48 -2.14 -3.18 -3.10
C LYS A 48 -2.12 -1.83 -3.81
N HIS A 49 -0.93 -1.31 -4.08
CA HIS A 49 -0.78 -0.09 -4.85
C HIS A 49 -0.61 -0.49 -6.31
N ASP A 50 -1.55 -0.10 -7.17
CA ASP A 50 -1.40 -0.24 -8.61
C ASP A 50 -0.66 1.00 -9.15
N PRO A 51 0.61 0.87 -9.59
CA PRO A 51 1.38 2.02 -10.08
C PRO A 51 0.84 2.60 -11.40
N LEU A 52 -0.22 2.04 -12.00
CA LEU A 52 -0.76 2.49 -13.29
C LEU A 52 -2.23 2.90 -13.22
N ARG A 53 -2.46 4.13 -12.77
CA ARG A 53 -3.33 5.02 -13.56
C ARG A 53 -2.69 6.41 -13.67
N PRO A 54 -1.72 6.60 -14.58
CA PRO A 54 -1.49 7.91 -15.15
C PRO A 54 -2.83 8.39 -15.72
N THR A 55 -3.51 9.24 -14.96
CA THR A 55 -4.66 9.98 -15.47
C THR A 55 -4.14 10.75 -16.66
N LYS A 56 -4.59 10.38 -17.86
CA LYS A 56 -4.33 11.16 -19.06
C LYS A 56 -4.66 12.61 -18.70
N LYS A 57 -3.64 13.46 -18.67
CA LYS A 57 -3.77 14.91 -18.48
C LYS A 57 -4.92 15.37 -19.36
N ARG A 58 -6.00 15.90 -18.77
CA ARG A 58 -7.04 16.54 -19.57
C ARG A 58 -6.37 17.65 -20.38
N PRO A 59 -6.55 17.71 -21.72
CA PRO A 59 -5.94 18.74 -22.54
C PRO A 59 -6.28 20.12 -21.96
N ARG A 60 -5.25 20.91 -21.65
CA ARG A 60 -5.41 22.31 -21.24
C ARG A 60 -5.95 23.07 -22.45
N ARG A 61 -7.24 23.39 -22.42
CA ARG A 61 -7.94 24.21 -23.42
C ARG A 61 -7.10 25.47 -23.69
N LYS A 62 -6.55 25.60 -24.90
CA LYS A 62 -5.86 26.83 -25.33
C LYS A 62 -6.91 27.94 -25.42
N ARG A 63 -6.69 29.07 -24.72
CA ARG A 63 -7.39 30.32 -25.04
C ARG A 63 -6.57 31.00 -26.13
N SER A 64 -7.13 31.08 -27.33
CA SER A 64 -6.71 32.04 -28.34
C SER A 64 -7.23 33.42 -27.92
N SER A 65 -6.31 34.37 -27.77
CA SER A 65 -6.56 35.80 -27.90
C SER A 65 -5.52 36.31 -28.87
#